data_AF-A0A959WCY4-F1
#
_entry.id   AF-A0A959WCY4-F1
#
_cell.length_a   1.000
_cell.length_b   1.000
_cell.length_c   1.000
_cell.angle_alpha   90.00
_cell.angle_beta   90.00
_cell.angle_gamma   90.00
#
_symmetry.space_group_name_H-M   'P 1'
#
loop_
_entity.id
_entity.type
_entity.pdbx_description
1 polymer ?
#
loop_
_entity_poly.entity_id
_entity_poly.type
_entity_poly.pdbx_seq_one_letter_code
_entity_poly.pdbx_strand_id
1 'polypeptide(L)'
;MLHWTKIDRQITAGALDAGVIQLHGGIDQADRSELARIYAEGFGDTEIDLVIDDCSHFYAPTLASFNELFPRLRTGGLYVIEDWRWAHHDLDALPTDGSEPERMPVTRLLLEALTSIAATPGVIESIAVESDKALIVRGEAPIDPTTFDVTALSEPEGRTYMRSGKAQRRGLFRR
;
A
#
# COMPACT_ATOMS: atom_id res chain seq x y z
N MET A 1 8.96 -18.74 -16.73
CA MET A 1 8.28 -18.29 -17.97
C MET A 1 6.97 -19.06 -18.09
N LEU A 2 5.90 -18.65 -17.37
CA LEU A 2 4.53 -19.20 -17.40
C LEU A 2 3.70 -18.48 -16.31
N HIS A 3 2.93 -17.44 -16.65
CA HIS A 3 1.77 -16.97 -15.86
C HIS A 3 0.88 -15.92 -16.55
N TRP A 4 1.32 -15.33 -17.68
CA TRP A 4 0.56 -14.25 -18.37
C TRP A 4 -0.71 -14.71 -19.12
N THR A 5 -0.90 -16.01 -19.30
CA THR A 5 -1.99 -16.56 -20.12
C THR A 5 -3.40 -16.27 -19.57
N LYS A 6 -3.58 -15.98 -18.28
CA LYS A 6 -4.90 -15.72 -17.70
C LYS A 6 -5.39 -14.31 -17.99
N ILE A 7 -4.54 -13.29 -17.82
CA ILE A 7 -4.88 -11.89 -18.08
C ILE A 7 -5.03 -11.65 -19.59
N ASP A 8 -4.08 -12.15 -20.40
CA ASP A 8 -4.15 -12.05 -21.86
C ASP A 8 -5.46 -12.65 -22.39
N ARG A 9 -5.89 -13.78 -21.81
CA ARG A 9 -7.15 -14.44 -22.16
C ARG A 9 -8.38 -13.60 -21.80
N GLN A 10 -8.37 -12.92 -20.65
CA GLN A 10 -9.49 -12.05 -20.25
C GLN A 10 -9.58 -10.80 -21.13
N ILE A 11 -8.45 -10.18 -21.46
CA ILE A 11 -8.41 -9.03 -22.38
C ILE A 11 -8.92 -9.43 -23.77
N THR A 12 -8.43 -10.56 -24.28
CA THR A 12 -8.89 -11.11 -25.57
C THR A 12 -10.40 -11.41 -25.53
N ALA A 13 -10.89 -12.03 -24.45
CA ALA A 13 -12.31 -12.34 -24.30
C ALA A 13 -13.20 -11.09 -24.16
N GLY A 14 -12.67 -10.03 -23.54
CA GLY A 14 -13.36 -8.75 -23.36
C GLY A 14 -13.34 -7.84 -24.59
N ALA A 15 -12.61 -8.20 -25.65
CA ALA A 15 -12.35 -7.35 -26.82
C ALA A 15 -11.80 -5.95 -26.45
N LEU A 16 -11.03 -5.89 -25.37
CA LEU A 16 -10.41 -4.66 -24.88
C LEU A 16 -9.14 -4.41 -25.69
N ASP A 17 -9.02 -3.25 -26.31
CA ASP A 17 -7.84 -2.88 -27.09
C ASP A 17 -6.73 -2.27 -26.22
N ALA A 18 -5.54 -2.13 -26.82
CA ALA A 18 -4.34 -1.62 -26.15
C ALA A 18 -4.43 -0.13 -25.75
N GLY A 19 -5.43 0.61 -26.25
CA GLY A 19 -5.72 1.98 -25.82
C GLY A 19 -6.53 2.03 -24.53
N VAL A 20 -7.21 0.93 -24.15
CA VAL A 20 -8.00 0.82 -22.91
C VAL A 20 -7.22 0.09 -21.82
N ILE A 21 -6.46 -0.96 -22.18
CA ILE A 21 -5.65 -1.73 -21.23
C ILE A 21 -4.22 -1.82 -21.74
N GLN A 22 -3.28 -1.37 -20.90
CA GLN A 22 -1.85 -1.54 -21.11
C GLN A 22 -1.33 -2.57 -20.11
N LEU A 23 -0.63 -3.59 -20.62
CA LEU A 23 -0.02 -4.62 -19.79
C LEU A 23 1.48 -4.43 -19.70
N HIS A 24 1.98 -4.43 -18.47
CA HIS A 24 3.39 -4.37 -18.15
C HIS A 24 3.74 -5.58 -17.29
N GLY A 25 4.73 -6.38 -17.73
CA GLY A 25 5.05 -7.64 -17.09
C GLY A 25 6.54 -7.84 -16.86
N GLY A 26 6.88 -8.72 -15.92
CA GLY A 26 8.26 -8.96 -15.51
C GLY A 26 8.83 -7.85 -14.64
N ILE A 27 7.96 -7.12 -13.95
CA ILE A 27 8.31 -5.95 -13.13
C ILE A 27 8.23 -6.35 -11.67
N ASP A 28 9.24 -5.95 -10.90
CA ASP A 28 9.25 -6.09 -9.45
C ASP A 28 8.37 -4.98 -8.85
N GLN A 29 7.43 -5.36 -7.98
CA GLN A 29 6.58 -4.42 -7.25
C GLN A 29 7.38 -3.40 -6.43
N ALA A 30 8.60 -3.76 -6.01
CA ALA A 30 9.48 -2.87 -5.27
C ALA A 30 10.28 -1.90 -6.16
N ASP A 31 10.27 -2.07 -7.49
CA ASP A 31 11.01 -1.21 -8.41
C ASP A 31 10.22 0.09 -8.71
N ARG A 32 10.42 1.07 -7.83
CA ARG A 32 9.81 2.40 -7.97
C ARG A 32 10.17 3.10 -9.27
N SER A 33 11.35 2.84 -9.83
CA SER A 33 11.77 3.50 -11.08
C SER A 33 10.97 2.96 -12.26
N GLU A 34 10.73 1.65 -12.30
CA GLU A 34 9.85 1.04 -13.30
C GLU A 34 8.40 1.47 -13.11
N LEU A 35 7.89 1.52 -11.88
CA LEU A 35 6.54 2.03 -11.62
C LEU A 35 6.37 3.49 -12.05
N ALA A 36 7.35 4.35 -11.77
CA ALA A 36 7.36 5.74 -12.23
C ALA A 36 7.36 5.84 -13.76
N ARG A 37 8.14 5.00 -14.44
CA ARG A 37 8.18 4.92 -15.91
C ARG A 37 6.83 4.51 -16.48
N ILE A 38 6.21 3.46 -15.95
CA ILE A 38 4.87 2.99 -16.36
C ILE A 38 3.84 4.09 -16.17
N TYR A 39 3.86 4.76 -15.02
CA TYR A 39 2.97 5.89 -14.76
C TYR A 39 3.15 6.99 -15.82
N ALA A 40 4.38 7.41 -16.09
CA ALA A 40 4.66 8.48 -17.05
C ALA A 40 4.23 8.10 -18.48
N GLU A 41 4.43 6.85 -18.89
CA GLU A 41 4.01 6.35 -20.20
C GLU A 41 2.49 6.22 -20.33
N GLY A 42 1.81 5.76 -19.29
CA GLY A 42 0.37 5.51 -19.30
C GLY A 42 -0.48 6.76 -19.07
N PHE A 43 -0.03 7.67 -18.20
CA PHE A 43 -0.84 8.78 -17.70
C PHE A 43 -0.21 10.17 -17.97
N GLY A 44 1.09 10.25 -18.26
CA GLY A 44 1.81 11.51 -18.39
C GLY A 44 1.74 12.32 -17.08
N ASP A 45 1.18 13.52 -17.16
CA ASP A 45 0.95 14.41 -16.00
C ASP A 45 -0.44 14.23 -15.36
N THR A 46 -1.24 13.26 -15.83
CA THR A 46 -2.60 13.03 -15.34
C THR A 46 -2.57 12.30 -14.01
N GLU A 47 -3.25 12.83 -13.00
CA GLU A 47 -3.42 12.18 -11.71
C GLU A 47 -4.25 10.88 -11.82
N ILE A 48 -3.92 9.91 -10.98
CA ILE A 48 -4.59 8.61 -10.93
C ILE A 48 -5.90 8.72 -10.14
N ASP A 49 -6.96 8.09 -10.64
CA ASP A 49 -8.23 7.94 -9.91
C ASP A 49 -8.20 6.80 -8.88
N LEU A 50 -7.63 5.67 -9.27
CA LEU A 50 -7.67 4.40 -8.55
C LEU A 50 -6.37 3.61 -8.76
N VAL A 51 -5.78 3.14 -7.66
CA VAL A 51 -4.73 2.13 -7.64
C VAL A 51 -5.25 0.90 -6.89
N ILE A 52 -5.01 -0.30 -7.41
CA ILE A 52 -5.28 -1.57 -6.74
C ILE A 52 -3.97 -2.33 -6.62
N ASP A 53 -3.52 -2.56 -5.40
CA ASP A 53 -2.34 -3.37 -5.06
C ASP A 53 -2.81 -4.76 -4.56
N ASP A 54 -2.82 -5.71 -5.49
CA ASP A 54 -3.08 -7.14 -5.29
C ASP A 54 -1.84 -7.94 -5.75
N CYS A 55 -0.71 -7.70 -5.10
CA CYS A 55 0.58 -8.25 -5.55
C CYS A 55 1.23 -9.18 -4.51
N SER A 56 2.38 -8.82 -3.94
CA SER A 56 3.15 -9.74 -3.10
C SER A 56 2.55 -9.97 -1.70
N HIS A 57 1.68 -9.05 -1.26
CA HIS A 57 1.14 -8.97 0.10
C HIS A 57 2.21 -8.82 1.20
N PHE A 58 3.44 -8.43 0.85
CA PHE A 58 4.50 -8.15 1.82
C PHE A 58 4.70 -6.65 2.01
N TYR A 59 5.03 -6.24 3.23
CA TYR A 59 5.16 -4.85 3.61
C TYR A 59 6.14 -4.06 2.75
N ALA A 60 7.37 -4.55 2.56
CA ALA A 60 8.41 -3.78 1.86
C ALA A 60 8.06 -3.47 0.38
N PRO A 61 7.66 -4.44 -0.45
CA PRO A 61 7.22 -4.17 -1.83
C PRO A 61 5.92 -3.35 -1.90
N THR A 62 4.92 -3.61 -1.05
CA THR A 62 3.70 -2.77 -1.01
C THR A 62 4.02 -1.33 -0.58
N LEU A 63 4.92 -1.12 0.38
CA LEU A 63 5.38 0.20 0.79
C LEU A 63 6.04 0.95 -0.38
N ALA A 64 6.89 0.29 -1.15
CA ALA A 64 7.54 0.88 -2.31
C ALA A 64 6.51 1.33 -3.37
N SER A 65 5.54 0.46 -3.69
CA SER A 65 4.42 0.79 -4.59
C SER A 65 3.54 1.91 -4.05
N PHE A 66 3.23 1.89 -2.75
CA PHE A 66 2.43 2.92 -2.10
C PHE A 66 3.13 4.28 -2.16
N ASN A 67 4.41 4.34 -1.77
CA ASN A 67 5.18 5.58 -1.79
C ASN A 67 5.38 6.12 -3.21
N GLU A 68 5.32 5.27 -4.24
CA GLU A 68 5.43 5.71 -5.63
C GLU A 68 4.10 6.20 -6.22
N LEU A 69 3.00 5.48 -5.97
CA LEU A 69 1.74 5.68 -6.69
C LEU A 69 0.69 6.46 -5.88
N PHE A 70 0.67 6.35 -4.54
CA PHE A 70 -0.24 7.13 -3.70
C PHE A 70 -0.14 8.66 -3.89
N PRO A 71 1.06 9.28 -3.94
CA PRO A 71 1.14 10.73 -4.11
C PRO A 71 0.73 11.20 -5.52
N ARG A 72 0.54 10.27 -6.46
CA ARG A 72 0.08 10.53 -7.83
C ARG A 72 -1.43 10.39 -7.98
N LEU A 73 -2.14 9.99 -6.92
CA LEU A 73 -3.59 10.03 -6.88
C LEU A 73 -4.08 11.49 -6.82
N ARG A 74 -5.18 11.77 -7.52
CA ARG A 74 -5.89 13.04 -7.32
C ARG A 74 -6.46 13.13 -5.90
N THR A 75 -6.81 14.33 -5.47
CA THR A 75 -7.63 14.51 -4.25
C THR A 75 -8.91 13.68 -4.35
N GLY A 76 -9.19 12.90 -3.30
CA GLY A 76 -10.30 11.95 -3.24
C GLY A 76 -10.11 10.70 -4.12
N GLY A 77 -8.93 10.50 -4.72
CA GLY A 77 -8.54 9.26 -5.38
C GLY A 77 -8.31 8.13 -4.36
N LEU A 78 -8.33 6.89 -4.85
CA LEU A 78 -8.36 5.70 -4.00
C LEU A 78 -7.15 4.80 -4.21
N TYR A 79 -6.51 4.40 -3.11
CA TYR A 79 -5.53 3.31 -3.10
C TYR A 79 -6.14 2.11 -2.37
N VAL A 80 -6.26 0.98 -3.05
CA VAL A 80 -6.77 -0.27 -2.48
C VAL A 80 -5.60 -1.23 -2.27
N ILE A 81 -5.48 -1.77 -1.07
CA ILE A 81 -4.55 -2.84 -0.73
C ILE A 81 -5.37 -4.10 -0.49
N GLU A 82 -5.16 -5.16 -1.27
CA GLU A 82 -5.84 -6.44 -1.12
C GLU A 82 -5.05 -7.46 -0.28
N ASP A 83 -5.77 -8.47 0.21
CA ASP A 83 -5.32 -9.60 1.01
C ASP A 83 -4.47 -9.28 2.26
N TRP A 84 -4.58 -8.08 2.83
CA TRP A 84 -3.81 -7.67 4.02
C TRP A 84 -3.99 -8.60 5.24
N ARG A 85 -5.11 -9.35 5.29
CA ARG A 85 -5.46 -10.26 6.40
C ARG A 85 -4.67 -11.57 6.45
N TRP A 86 -3.89 -11.91 5.43
CA TRP A 86 -3.22 -13.23 5.32
C TRP A 86 -2.41 -13.58 6.58
N ALA A 87 -1.82 -12.58 7.24
CA ALA A 87 -1.01 -12.75 8.44
C ALA A 87 -1.78 -12.89 9.77
N HIS A 88 -3.11 -12.76 9.77
CA HIS A 88 -3.95 -12.68 10.99
C HIS A 88 -4.88 -13.87 11.20
N HIS A 89 -4.88 -14.82 10.28
CA HIS A 89 -5.62 -16.07 10.38
C HIS A 89 -4.68 -17.25 10.11
N ASP A 90 -5.04 -18.46 10.53
CA ASP A 90 -4.32 -19.72 10.22
C ASP A 90 -4.27 -20.05 8.71
N LEU A 91 -4.52 -19.06 7.83
CA LEU A 91 -4.47 -19.21 6.38
C LEU A 91 -3.06 -19.53 5.90
N ASP A 92 -2.04 -18.97 6.56
CA ASP A 92 -0.64 -19.26 6.30
C ASP A 92 0.12 -19.36 7.64
N ALA A 93 0.64 -20.54 7.96
CA ALA A 93 1.42 -20.80 9.19
C ALA A 93 2.82 -20.16 9.16
N LEU A 94 2.93 -18.93 8.67
CA LEU A 94 4.17 -18.20 8.50
C LEU A 94 4.51 -17.40 9.76
N PRO A 95 5.78 -17.33 10.18
CA PRO A 95 6.19 -16.53 11.33
C PRO A 95 5.89 -15.04 11.13
N THR A 96 5.15 -14.43 12.06
CA THR A 96 4.82 -12.98 12.08
C THR A 96 5.49 -12.24 13.25
N ASP A 97 6.37 -12.91 13.99
CA ASP A 97 7.10 -12.37 15.14
C ASP A 97 8.29 -11.46 14.76
N GLY A 98 8.49 -11.26 13.44
CA GLY A 98 9.58 -10.45 12.89
C GLY A 98 10.88 -11.22 12.69
N SER A 99 10.90 -12.55 12.85
CA SER A 99 12.07 -13.39 12.54
C SER A 99 12.47 -13.34 11.06
N GLU A 100 11.52 -13.03 10.18
CA GLU A 100 11.70 -12.91 8.72
C GLU A 100 11.23 -11.51 8.25
N PRO A 101 12.11 -10.49 8.32
CA PRO A 101 11.75 -9.10 8.00
C PRO A 101 11.18 -8.91 6.59
N GLU A 102 11.63 -9.71 5.62
CA GLU A 102 11.14 -9.73 4.25
C GLU A 102 9.69 -10.20 4.13
N ARG A 103 9.17 -10.90 5.15
CA ARG A 103 7.78 -11.38 5.24
C ARG A 103 6.91 -10.53 6.16
N MET A 104 7.36 -9.33 6.49
CA MET A 104 6.58 -8.43 7.34
C MET A 104 5.19 -8.19 6.73
N PRO A 105 4.09 -8.35 7.50
CA PRO A 105 2.74 -8.17 6.97
C PRO A 105 2.40 -6.72 6.60
N VAL A 106 1.53 -6.53 5.60
CA VAL A 106 1.06 -5.20 5.16
C VAL A 106 0.34 -4.43 6.26
N THR A 107 -0.14 -5.09 7.32
CA THR A 107 -0.68 -4.42 8.51
C THR A 107 0.26 -3.38 9.09
N ARG A 108 1.59 -3.56 8.94
CA ARG A 108 2.57 -2.53 9.30
C ARG A 108 2.31 -1.21 8.57
N LEU A 109 2.10 -1.26 7.25
CA LEU A 109 1.81 -0.10 6.41
C LEU A 109 0.45 0.52 6.77
N LEU A 110 -0.57 -0.31 7.01
CA LEU A 110 -1.90 0.19 7.43
C LEU A 110 -1.83 0.99 8.73
N LEU A 111 -1.02 0.53 9.68
CA LEU A 111 -0.79 1.26 10.91
C LEU A 111 -0.03 2.58 10.64
N GLU A 112 0.91 2.63 9.70
CA GLU A 112 1.67 3.86 9.36
C GLU A 112 0.78 4.90 8.69
N ALA A 113 -0.06 4.45 7.76
CA ALA A 113 -1.08 5.26 7.13
C ALA A 113 -2.04 5.82 8.19
N LEU A 114 -2.52 4.98 9.12
CA LEU A 114 -3.39 5.40 10.22
C LEU A 114 -2.74 6.47 11.09
N THR A 115 -1.49 6.28 11.50
CA THR A 115 -0.79 7.27 12.33
C THR A 115 -0.50 8.56 11.57
N SER A 116 -0.28 8.49 10.25
CA SER A 116 -0.09 9.70 9.43
C SER A 116 -1.33 10.58 9.32
N ILE A 117 -2.55 10.03 9.43
CA ILE A 117 -3.78 10.85 9.44
C ILE A 117 -3.75 11.84 10.60
N ALA A 118 -3.31 11.38 11.78
CA ALA A 118 -3.23 12.21 12.97
C ALA A 118 -2.03 13.16 12.94
N ALA A 119 -0.89 12.70 12.42
CA ALA A 119 0.37 13.46 12.45
C ALA A 119 0.48 14.49 11.32
N THR A 120 0.00 14.17 10.12
CA THR A 120 0.08 15.02 8.92
C THR A 120 -1.30 15.15 8.27
N PRO A 121 -2.21 15.96 8.84
CA PRO A 121 -3.59 16.08 8.36
C PRO A 121 -3.68 16.48 6.88
N GLY A 122 -4.66 15.91 6.18
CA GLY A 122 -4.94 16.22 4.77
C GLY A 122 -4.08 15.45 3.75
N VAL A 123 -3.06 14.69 4.17
CA VAL A 123 -2.34 13.79 3.26
C VAL A 123 -3.18 12.56 2.92
N ILE A 124 -3.66 11.87 3.95
CA ILE A 124 -4.67 10.81 3.87
C ILE A 124 -5.96 11.36 4.47
N GLU A 125 -7.05 11.29 3.71
CA GLU A 125 -8.36 11.75 4.16
C GLU A 125 -9.02 10.72 5.08
N SER A 126 -9.03 9.46 4.66
CA SER A 126 -9.65 8.39 5.43
C SER A 126 -9.07 7.03 5.05
N ILE A 127 -9.24 6.08 5.98
CA ILE A 127 -8.95 4.67 5.76
C ILE A 127 -10.20 3.87 6.15
N ALA A 128 -10.68 3.04 5.24
CA ALA A 128 -11.69 2.02 5.53
C ALA A 128 -11.03 0.64 5.45
N VAL A 129 -11.15 -0.15 6.51
CA VAL A 129 -10.56 -1.50 6.57
C VAL A 129 -11.69 -2.52 6.55
N GLU A 130 -11.67 -3.35 5.51
CA GLU A 130 -12.54 -4.51 5.37
C GLU A 130 -11.75 -5.81 5.60
N SER A 131 -12.45 -6.94 5.58
CA SER A 131 -11.86 -8.24 5.91
C SER A 131 -10.76 -8.70 4.94
N ASP A 132 -10.78 -8.29 3.67
CA ASP A 132 -9.75 -8.64 2.68
C ASP A 132 -8.94 -7.43 2.21
N LYS A 133 -9.55 -6.24 2.20
CA LYS A 133 -8.94 -5.05 1.62
C LYS A 133 -8.96 -3.86 2.57
N ALA A 134 -8.00 -2.97 2.35
CA ALA A 134 -7.99 -1.65 2.94
C ALA A 134 -8.09 -0.60 1.84
N LEU A 135 -8.94 0.39 2.05
CA LEU A 135 -9.21 1.50 1.15
C LEU A 135 -8.64 2.76 1.77
N ILE A 136 -7.70 3.41 1.09
CA ILE A 136 -7.01 4.62 1.56
C ILE A 136 -7.36 5.76 0.60
N VAL A 137 -8.03 6.79 1.10
CA VAL A 137 -8.45 7.94 0.30
C VAL A 137 -7.40 9.04 0.38
N ARG A 138 -6.95 9.52 -0.79
CA ARG A 138 -6.03 10.64 -0.93
C ARG A 138 -6.69 11.94 -0.47
N GLY A 139 -6.07 12.65 0.46
CA GLY A 139 -6.55 13.95 0.93
C GLY A 139 -6.14 15.12 0.04
N GLU A 140 -6.40 16.35 0.49
CA GLU A 140 -6.18 17.58 -0.28
C GLU A 140 -4.81 18.24 -0.07
N ALA A 141 -4.09 17.88 0.99
CA ALA A 141 -2.80 18.50 1.29
C ALA A 141 -1.81 18.25 0.15
N PRO A 142 -1.04 19.25 -0.30
CA PRO A 142 -0.09 19.07 -1.41
C PRO A 142 1.02 18.10 -1.01
N ILE A 143 1.40 17.23 -1.94
CA ILE A 143 2.48 16.25 -1.77
C ILE A 143 3.37 16.31 -3.01
N ASP A 144 4.67 16.23 -2.80
CA ASP A 144 5.64 16.02 -3.88
C ASP A 144 5.84 14.50 -4.11
N PRO A 145 5.41 13.95 -5.27
CA PRO A 145 5.55 12.53 -5.55
C PRO A 145 7.00 12.02 -5.54
N THR A 146 7.98 12.90 -5.76
CA THR A 146 9.39 12.51 -5.83
C THR A 146 10.05 12.33 -4.46
N THR A 147 9.46 12.91 -3.42
CA THR A 147 10.02 12.91 -2.05
C THR A 147 9.08 12.27 -1.02
N PHE A 148 7.87 11.86 -1.43
CA PHE A 148 6.89 11.24 -0.55
C PHE A 148 7.40 9.93 0.07
N ASP A 149 7.22 9.83 1.39
CA ASP A 149 7.43 8.62 2.17
C ASP A 149 6.46 8.59 3.34
N VAL A 150 5.49 7.68 3.30
CA VAL A 150 4.48 7.53 4.36
C VAL A 150 5.09 7.22 5.73
N THR A 151 6.25 6.56 5.77
CA THR A 151 6.92 6.22 7.03
C THR A 151 7.49 7.46 7.73
N ALA A 152 7.76 8.52 6.97
CA ALA A 152 8.26 9.80 7.47
C ALA A 152 7.14 10.71 8.00
N LEU A 153 5.87 10.41 7.69
CA LEU A 153 4.72 11.24 8.07
C LEU A 153 4.27 11.05 9.52
N SER A 154 4.78 10.03 10.21
CA SER A 154 4.43 9.76 11.60
C SER A 154 5.38 10.49 12.57
N GLU A 155 4.79 11.18 13.56
CA GLU A 155 5.54 11.78 14.66
C GLU A 155 6.41 10.73 15.40
N PRO A 156 7.51 11.14 16.07
CA PRO A 156 8.37 10.23 16.81
C PRO A 156 7.62 9.30 17.77
N GLU A 157 6.61 9.80 18.48
CA GLU A 157 5.74 9.04 19.38
C GLU A 157 4.90 8.01 18.61
N GLY A 158 4.33 8.39 17.47
CA GLY A 158 3.59 7.49 16.58
C GLY A 158 4.46 6.31 16.12
N ARG A 159 5.72 6.60 15.79
CA ARG A 159 6.73 5.58 15.42
C ARG A 159 7.11 4.65 16.58
N THR A 160 6.84 5.02 17.83
CA THR A 160 7.08 4.10 18.97
C THR A 160 6.04 3.00 19.10
N TYR A 161 4.78 3.23 18.68
CA TYR A 161 3.75 2.19 18.64
C TYR A 161 4.09 1.06 17.65
N MET A 162 5.00 1.36 16.73
CA MET A 162 5.44 0.46 15.67
C MET A 162 6.67 -0.37 16.04
N ARG A 163 7.27 -0.10 17.20
CA ARG A 163 8.38 -0.91 17.71
C ARG A 163 7.80 -2.11 18.43
N SER A 164 8.46 -3.27 18.30
CA SER A 164 8.14 -4.44 19.11
C SER A 164 8.34 -4.11 20.59
N GLY A 165 7.23 -3.88 21.30
CA GLY A 165 7.23 -3.50 22.71
C GLY A 165 6.25 -4.36 23.49
N LYS A 166 6.71 -4.98 24.58
CA LYS A 166 5.81 -5.57 25.57
C LYS A 166 5.15 -4.43 26.35
N ALA A 167 3.83 -4.30 26.25
CA ALA A 167 3.08 -3.41 27.11
C ALA A 167 3.37 -3.76 28.58
N GLN A 168 4.15 -2.93 29.28
CA GLN A 168 4.27 -3.05 30.72
C GLN A 168 2.93 -2.60 31.31
N ARG A 169 2.14 -3.57 31.79
CA ARG A 169 0.97 -3.29 32.63
C ARG A 169 1.45 -2.65 33.93
N ARG A 170 1.66 -1.33 33.96
CA ARG A 170 1.63 -0.59 35.22
C ARG A 170 0.19 -0.62 35.69
N GLY A 171 -0.06 -1.36 36.78
CA GLY A 171 -1.39 -1.53 37.36
C GLY A 171 -1.97 -0.17 37.78
N LEU A 172 -2.67 0.49 36.86
CA LEU A 172 -3.31 1.77 37.08
C LEU A 172 -4.78 1.61 37.48
N PHE A 173 -5.04 0.64 38.36
CA PHE A 173 -6.29 0.57 39.14
C PHE A 173 -5.95 -0.06 40.48
N ARG A 174 -5.45 0.75 41.42
CA ARG A 174 -5.68 0.49 42.84
C ARG A 174 -6.95 1.26 43.20
N ARG A 175 -7.94 0.50 43.69
CA ARG A 175 -9.23 0.99 44.17
C ARG A 175 -9.04 2.03 45.27
#